data_AF-A0A960WHI2-F1
#
_entry.id   AF-A0A960WHI2-F1
#
_cell.length_a   1.000
_cell.length_b   1.000
_cell.length_c   1.000
_cell.angle_alpha   90.00
_cell.angle_beta   90.00
_cell.angle_gamma   90.00
#
_symmetry.space_group_name_H-M   'P 1'
#
loop_
_entity.id
_entity.type
_entity.pdbx_description
1 polymer ?
#
loop_
_entity_poly.entity_id
_entity_poly.type
_entity_poly.pdbx_seq_one_letter_code
_entity_poly.pdbx_strand_id
1 'polypeptide(L)'
;MNRKSRKSGLSIRLTGIFLMAVTLVQYSITPSLLAQTVEDQVFSNEEKDPFENTPRRVVNEPSRVSAPEDMMSDKKAQDAGIGKIPYKDPRLACLLSLILPGGGEFYLRKDVKGIAFCLSTTTVYLLSFYYLYLGLTSGTQSNLWTGVVGSVLGGILHVVGMVESYNDAVIINEARYYFSE
;
A
#
# COMPACT_ATOMS: atom_id res chain seq x y z
N MET A 1 1.49 -33.75 -39.48
CA MET A 1 1.60 -32.56 -38.63
C MET A 1 0.40 -32.50 -37.68
N ASN A 2 0.63 -32.65 -36.38
CA ASN A 2 -0.38 -33.06 -35.39
C ASN A 2 -1.12 -31.84 -34.79
N ARG A 3 -2.34 -31.54 -35.28
CA ARG A 3 -3.17 -30.38 -34.85
C ARG A 3 -3.56 -30.40 -33.36
N LYS A 4 -3.44 -31.54 -32.67
CA LYS A 4 -3.78 -31.65 -31.23
C LYS A 4 -2.80 -30.92 -30.30
N SER A 5 -1.50 -30.86 -30.64
CA SER A 5 -0.48 -30.22 -29.81
C SER A 5 -0.61 -28.69 -29.75
N ARG A 6 -1.09 -28.06 -30.82
CA ARG A 6 -1.25 -26.60 -30.89
C ARG A 6 -2.41 -26.06 -30.05
N LYS A 7 -3.44 -26.88 -29.78
CA LYS A 7 -4.60 -26.49 -28.98
C LYS A 7 -4.29 -26.45 -27.48
N SER A 8 -3.47 -27.36 -26.97
CA SER A 8 -3.16 -27.41 -25.52
C SER A 8 -2.32 -26.20 -25.07
N GLY A 9 -1.38 -25.73 -25.89
CA GLY A 9 -0.56 -24.55 -25.57
C GLY A 9 -1.36 -23.25 -25.50
N LEU A 10 -2.42 -23.10 -26.30
CA LEU A 10 -3.29 -21.94 -26.25
C LEU A 10 -4.16 -21.95 -24.99
N SER A 11 -4.70 -23.11 -24.63
CA SER A 11 -5.49 -23.28 -23.41
C SER A 11 -4.69 -22.92 -22.15
N ILE A 12 -3.45 -23.39 -22.04
CA ILE A 12 -2.58 -23.09 -20.89
C ILE A 12 -2.30 -21.60 -20.77
N ARG A 13 -2.06 -20.90 -21.88
CA ARG A 13 -1.83 -19.44 -21.88
C ARG A 13 -3.07 -18.66 -21.46
N LEU A 14 -4.24 -19.04 -21.97
CA LEU A 14 -5.51 -18.40 -21.58
C LEU A 14 -5.84 -18.63 -20.11
N THR A 15 -5.62 -19.84 -19.59
CA THR A 15 -5.80 -20.14 -18.16
C THR A 15 -4.83 -19.32 -17.30
N GLY A 16 -3.58 -19.16 -17.73
CA GLY A 16 -2.59 -18.33 -17.04
C GLY A 16 -2.98 -16.85 -17.00
N ILE A 17 -3.42 -16.29 -18.12
CA ILE A 17 -3.91 -14.89 -18.20
C ILE A 17 -5.14 -14.70 -17.31
N PHE A 18 -6.07 -15.67 -17.32
CA PHE A 18 -7.27 -15.62 -16.50
C PHE A 18 -6.94 -15.66 -15.00
N LEU A 19 -6.07 -16.57 -14.57
CA LEU A 19 -5.60 -16.63 -13.18
C LEU A 19 -4.89 -15.35 -12.76
N MET A 20 -4.08 -14.78 -13.65
CA MET A 20 -3.40 -13.50 -13.39
C MET A 20 -4.41 -12.34 -13.27
N ALA A 21 -5.45 -12.31 -14.13
CA ALA A 21 -6.50 -11.31 -14.05
C ALA A 21 -7.34 -11.43 -12.77
N VAL A 22 -7.71 -12.65 -12.37
CA VAL A 22 -8.46 -12.90 -11.12
C VAL A 22 -7.63 -12.49 -9.91
N THR A 23 -6.35 -12.83 -9.88
CA THR A 23 -5.45 -12.45 -8.78
C THR A 23 -5.22 -10.94 -8.73
N LEU A 24 -5.07 -10.26 -9.87
CA LEU A 24 -5.02 -8.80 -9.96
C LEU A 24 -6.30 -8.15 -9.42
N VAL A 25 -7.47 -8.67 -9.81
CA VAL A 25 -8.77 -8.16 -9.36
C VAL A 25 -8.95 -8.40 -7.85
N GLN A 26 -8.61 -9.58 -7.34
CA GLN A 26 -8.61 -9.84 -5.89
C GLN A 26 -7.65 -8.90 -5.16
N TYR A 27 -6.42 -8.74 -5.62
CA TYR A 27 -5.46 -7.81 -5.02
C TYR A 27 -5.88 -6.35 -5.09
N SER A 28 -6.74 -5.97 -6.04
CA SER A 28 -7.21 -4.59 -6.18
C SER A 28 -8.45 -4.29 -5.34
N ILE A 29 -9.34 -5.26 -5.14
CA ILE A 29 -10.64 -5.08 -4.47
C ILE A 29 -10.56 -5.46 -2.99
N THR A 30 -9.82 -6.53 -2.67
CA THR A 30 -9.72 -7.04 -1.29
C THR A 30 -9.12 -6.02 -0.31
N PRO A 31 -8.03 -5.27 -0.60
CA PRO A 31 -7.53 -4.28 0.36
C PRO A 31 -8.53 -3.14 0.61
N SER A 32 -9.26 -2.69 -0.41
CA SER A 32 -10.26 -1.62 -0.28
C SER A 32 -11.44 -2.04 0.61
N LEU A 33 -11.92 -3.27 0.42
CA LEU A 33 -12.98 -3.84 1.27
C LEU A 33 -12.47 -4.11 2.69
N LEU A 34 -11.27 -4.65 2.84
CA LEU A 34 -10.70 -4.94 4.16
C LEU A 34 -10.46 -3.65 4.95
N ALA A 35 -9.95 -2.60 4.29
CA ALA A 35 -9.76 -1.29 4.89
C ALA A 35 -11.08 -0.70 5.40
N GLN A 36 -12.17 -0.78 4.63
CA GLN A 36 -13.50 -0.33 5.05
C GLN A 36 -14.01 -1.11 6.27
N THR A 37 -13.90 -2.45 6.27
CA THR A 37 -14.37 -3.26 7.39
C THR A 37 -13.59 -3.02 8.69
N VAL A 38 -12.29 -2.73 8.60
CA VAL A 38 -11.48 -2.43 9.78
C VAL A 38 -11.81 -1.03 10.29
N GLU A 39 -12.03 -0.05 9.42
CA GLU A 39 -12.54 1.26 9.84
C GLU A 39 -13.86 1.10 10.62
N ASP A 40 -14.83 0.36 10.09
CA ASP A 40 -16.12 0.16 10.76
C ASP A 40 -15.98 -0.50 12.14
N GLN A 41 -15.05 -1.44 12.31
CA GLN A 41 -14.79 -2.11 13.60
C GLN A 41 -13.99 -1.26 14.58
N VAL A 42 -13.08 -0.40 14.10
CA VAL A 42 -12.31 0.50 14.97
C VAL A 42 -13.19 1.67 15.42
N PHE A 43 -13.98 2.26 14.53
CA PHE A 43 -14.91 3.34 14.88
C PHE A 43 -16.06 2.88 15.77
N SER A 44 -16.50 1.61 15.69
CA SER A 44 -17.48 1.09 16.67
C SER A 44 -16.90 0.94 18.08
N ASN A 45 -15.57 0.95 18.23
CA ASN A 45 -14.88 0.82 19.53
C ASN A 45 -14.29 2.16 20.02
N GLU A 46 -14.10 3.15 19.14
CA GLU A 46 -13.51 4.47 19.44
C GLU A 46 -14.54 5.60 19.68
N GLU A 47 -15.75 5.30 20.19
CA GLU A 47 -16.63 6.34 20.77
C GLU A 47 -16.09 6.95 22.09
N LYS A 48 -14.77 6.85 22.32
CA LYS A 48 -14.04 7.54 23.37
C LYS A 48 -12.70 7.98 22.78
N ASP A 49 -12.55 9.28 22.53
CA ASP A 49 -11.28 9.89 22.13
C ASP A 49 -10.17 9.44 23.11
N PRO A 50 -9.16 8.66 22.67
CA PRO A 50 -8.09 8.18 23.56
C PRO A 50 -7.22 9.31 24.12
N PHE A 51 -7.39 10.54 23.62
CA PHE A 51 -6.69 11.75 24.06
C PHE A 51 -7.47 12.62 25.06
N GLU A 52 -8.70 12.28 25.44
CA GLU A 52 -9.44 13.08 26.44
C GLU A 52 -8.87 12.93 27.87
N ASN A 53 -8.02 11.92 28.12
CA ASN A 53 -7.48 11.62 29.46
C ASN A 53 -5.95 11.47 29.56
N THR A 54 -5.18 11.75 28.51
CA THR A 54 -3.70 11.70 28.63
C THR A 54 -3.16 13.05 29.13
N PRO A 55 -2.46 13.11 30.28
CA PRO A 55 -1.86 14.35 30.75
C PRO A 55 -0.85 14.85 29.71
N ARG A 56 -1.03 16.10 29.26
CA ARG A 56 -0.14 16.83 28.34
C ARG A 56 1.32 16.59 28.71
N ARG A 57 2.00 15.70 27.98
CA ARG A 57 3.46 15.69 27.97
C ARG A 57 3.89 16.64 26.87
N VAL A 58 4.13 17.89 27.26
CA VAL A 58 4.74 18.91 26.41
C VAL A 58 6.16 18.42 26.09
N VAL A 59 6.29 17.71 24.98
CA VAL A 59 7.59 17.39 24.39
C VAL A 59 8.03 18.65 23.66
N ASN A 60 8.84 19.45 24.34
CA ASN A 60 9.58 20.53 23.71
C ASN A 60 10.67 19.91 22.81
N GLU A 61 10.37 19.69 21.54
CA GLU A 61 11.41 19.49 20.52
C GLU A 61 11.47 20.71 19.59
N PRO A 62 12.65 21.35 19.44
CA PRO A 62 12.83 22.45 18.51
C PRO A 62 13.33 21.88 17.18
N SER A 63 12.52 21.92 16.12
CA SER A 63 12.97 22.34 14.79
C SER A 63 11.83 22.31 13.78
N ARG A 64 11.62 23.48 13.19
CA ARG A 64 10.77 23.77 12.04
C ARG A 64 11.03 22.77 10.90
N VAL A 65 10.05 21.93 10.60
CA VAL A 65 9.84 21.42 9.24
C VAL A 65 8.63 22.16 8.72
N SER A 66 8.89 23.12 7.83
CA SER A 66 7.85 23.82 7.09
C SER A 66 6.96 22.78 6.41
N ALA A 67 5.65 22.84 6.68
CA ALA A 67 4.67 22.01 6.00
C ALA A 67 4.88 22.13 4.47
N PRO A 68 4.98 21.01 3.73
CA PRO A 68 5.11 21.08 2.28
C PRO A 68 3.86 21.74 1.68
N GLU A 69 4.10 22.73 0.81
CA GLU A 69 3.07 23.53 0.10
C GLU A 69 2.17 22.66 -0.79
N ASP A 70 2.54 21.40 -0.99
CA ASP A 70 1.87 20.38 -1.78
C ASP A 70 0.49 19.99 -1.22
N MET A 71 0.22 20.29 0.06
CA MET A 71 -1.08 20.04 0.72
C MET A 71 -2.20 21.01 0.26
N MET A 72 -1.91 22.01 -0.57
CA MET A 72 -2.92 22.94 -1.06
C MET A 72 -3.76 22.40 -2.23
N SER A 73 -3.32 21.32 -2.90
CA SER A 73 -4.05 20.76 -4.06
C SER A 73 -5.26 19.90 -3.68
N ASP A 74 -5.32 19.37 -2.45
CA ASP A 74 -6.45 18.52 -1.99
C ASP A 74 -7.56 19.30 -1.27
N LYS A 75 -7.42 20.63 -1.14
CA LYS A 75 -8.43 21.49 -0.50
C LYS A 75 -9.78 21.55 -1.22
N LYS A 76 -9.87 21.14 -2.50
CA LYS A 76 -11.15 21.21 -3.24
C LYS A 76 -12.11 20.05 -2.98
N ALA A 77 -11.70 18.99 -2.27
CA ALA A 77 -12.60 17.90 -1.89
C ALA A 77 -13.13 18.02 -0.45
N GLN A 78 -12.65 18.97 0.35
CA GLN A 78 -12.95 19.09 1.78
C GLN A 78 -14.12 20.03 2.14
N ASP A 79 -14.67 20.78 1.17
CA ASP A 79 -15.77 21.73 1.44
C ASP A 79 -17.19 21.13 1.32
N ALA A 80 -17.30 19.80 1.13
CA ALA A 80 -18.58 19.10 1.12
C ALA A 80 -18.81 18.33 2.44
N GLY A 81 -18.91 19.06 3.55
CA GLY A 81 -19.41 18.53 4.83
C GLY A 81 -18.35 18.51 5.93
N ILE A 82 -18.48 19.45 6.87
CA ILE A 82 -17.70 19.60 8.08
C ILE A 82 -17.76 18.30 8.91
N GLY A 83 -16.76 17.44 8.73
CA GLY A 83 -16.52 16.25 9.53
C GLY A 83 -15.08 16.29 9.99
N LYS A 84 -14.86 16.20 11.31
CA LYS A 84 -13.52 16.10 11.93
C LYS A 84 -12.68 15.11 11.11
N ILE A 85 -11.45 15.51 10.74
CA ILE A 85 -10.49 14.58 10.12
C ILE A 85 -10.38 13.37 11.07
N PRO A 86 -10.73 12.15 10.62
CA PRO A 86 -10.70 10.97 11.48
C PRO A 86 -9.25 10.69 11.92
N TYR A 87 -9.07 10.30 13.18
CA TYR A 87 -7.77 9.81 13.65
C TYR A 87 -7.38 8.56 12.84
N LYS A 88 -6.09 8.43 12.50
CA LYS A 88 -5.56 7.30 11.72
C LYS A 88 -4.50 6.59 12.53
N ASP A 89 -4.67 5.31 12.83
CA ASP A 89 -3.65 4.56 13.58
C ASP A 89 -2.43 4.27 12.67
N PRO A 90 -1.23 4.81 12.97
CA PRO A 90 -0.03 4.55 12.17
C PRO A 90 0.39 3.08 12.15
N ARG A 91 0.13 2.34 13.24
CA ARG A 91 0.47 0.91 13.33
C ARG A 91 -0.40 0.10 12.39
N LEU A 92 -1.67 0.44 12.31
CA LEU A 92 -2.60 -0.17 11.38
C LEU A 92 -2.19 0.14 9.93
N ALA A 93 -1.88 1.40 9.61
CA ALA A 93 -1.39 1.78 8.28
C ALA A 93 -0.10 1.03 7.88
N CYS A 94 0.82 0.82 8.83
CA CYS A 94 2.02 0.01 8.61
C CYS A 94 1.69 -1.47 8.39
N LEU A 95 0.78 -2.06 9.18
CA LEU A 95 0.37 -3.46 9.06
C LEU A 95 -0.36 -3.72 7.73
N LEU A 96 -1.21 -2.80 7.28
CA LEU A 96 -1.83 -2.91 5.96
C LEU A 96 -0.79 -2.86 4.83
N SER A 97 0.20 -1.95 4.91
CA SER A 97 1.30 -1.89 3.94
C SER A 97 2.23 -3.13 3.99
N LEU A 98 2.36 -3.78 5.15
CA LEU A 98 3.10 -5.04 5.29
C LEU A 98 2.42 -6.15 4.49
N ILE A 99 1.10 -6.32 4.66
CA ILE A 99 0.33 -7.37 3.97
C ILE A 99 0.30 -7.11 2.47
N LEU A 100 0.05 -5.85 2.08
CA LEU A 100 -0.13 -5.46 0.70
C LEU A 100 0.67 -4.18 0.44
N PRO A 101 1.63 -4.17 -0.49
CA PRO A 101 2.46 -2.99 -0.73
C PRO A 101 1.58 -1.79 -1.13
N GLY A 102 1.68 -0.69 -0.39
CA GLY A 102 0.80 0.48 -0.55
C GLY A 102 -0.57 0.37 0.12
N GLY A 103 -0.87 -0.72 0.83
CA GLY A 103 -2.13 -0.94 1.55
C GLY A 103 -2.42 0.12 2.61
N GLY A 104 -1.40 0.60 3.31
CA GLY A 104 -1.54 1.67 4.29
C GLY A 104 -1.96 3.00 3.65
N GLU A 105 -1.53 3.28 2.43
CA GLU A 105 -1.91 4.52 1.73
C GLU A 105 -3.39 4.53 1.35
N PHE A 106 -3.98 3.38 1.01
CA PHE A 106 -5.43 3.27 0.83
C PHE A 106 -6.20 3.53 2.13
N TYR A 107 -5.69 3.03 3.27
CA TYR A 107 -6.26 3.36 4.57
C TYR A 107 -6.21 4.86 4.88
N LEU A 108 -5.16 5.55 4.42
CA LEU A 108 -5.03 7.01 4.53
C LEU A 108 -5.79 7.80 3.46
N ARG A 109 -6.56 7.14 2.59
CA ARG A 109 -7.27 7.72 1.43
C ARG A 109 -6.35 8.42 0.43
N LYS A 110 -5.07 8.02 0.40
CA LYS A 110 -4.06 8.45 -0.58
C LYS A 110 -3.99 7.45 -1.73
N ASP A 111 -5.13 7.26 -2.40
CA ASP A 111 -5.33 6.17 -3.37
C ASP A 111 -4.30 6.18 -4.51
N VAL A 112 -3.96 7.36 -5.04
CA VAL A 112 -2.98 7.48 -6.14
C VAL A 112 -1.60 6.97 -5.70
N LYS A 113 -1.18 7.31 -4.49
CA LYS A 113 0.09 6.88 -3.90
C LYS A 113 0.07 5.38 -3.61
N GLY A 114 -1.04 4.88 -3.04
CA GLY A 114 -1.26 3.45 -2.81
C GLY A 114 -1.20 2.62 -4.10
N ILE A 115 -1.89 3.07 -5.16
CA ILE A 115 -1.86 2.43 -6.48
C ILE A 115 -0.44 2.45 -7.07
N ALA A 116 0.27 3.58 -6.99
CA ALA A 116 1.62 3.70 -7.51
C ALA A 116 2.59 2.73 -6.82
N PHE A 117 2.55 2.65 -5.48
CA PHE A 117 3.37 1.71 -4.72
C PHE A 117 2.98 0.25 -4.98
N CYS A 118 1.68 -0.04 -5.03
CA CYS A 118 1.20 -1.39 -5.30
C CYS A 118 1.64 -1.88 -6.68
N LEU A 119 1.42 -1.08 -7.73
CA LEU A 119 1.79 -1.45 -9.10
C LEU A 119 3.29 -1.57 -9.29
N SER A 120 4.07 -0.62 -8.77
CA SER A 120 5.53 -0.65 -8.90
C SER A 120 6.13 -1.87 -8.19
N THR A 121 5.77 -2.10 -6.93
CA THR A 121 6.27 -3.22 -6.12
C THR A 121 5.84 -4.56 -6.70
N THR A 122 4.57 -4.69 -7.10
CA THR A 122 4.05 -5.91 -7.74
C THR A 122 4.77 -6.20 -9.06
N THR A 123 5.02 -5.17 -9.88
CA THR A 123 5.73 -5.32 -11.15
C THR A 123 7.16 -5.81 -10.93
N VAL A 124 7.88 -5.21 -9.98
CA VAL A 124 9.25 -5.62 -9.64
C VAL A 124 9.27 -7.06 -9.14
N TYR A 125 8.39 -7.45 -8.21
CA TYR A 125 8.33 -8.84 -7.76
C TYR A 125 7.97 -9.82 -8.87
N LEU A 126 6.98 -9.50 -9.69
CA LEU A 126 6.55 -10.37 -10.80
C LEU A 126 7.71 -10.62 -11.77
N LEU A 127 8.42 -9.55 -12.14
CA LEU A 127 9.57 -9.65 -13.04
C LEU A 127 10.71 -10.45 -12.40
N SER A 128 10.95 -10.25 -11.11
CA SER A 128 11.97 -10.96 -10.34
C SER A 128 11.69 -12.45 -10.27
N PHE A 129 10.46 -12.84 -9.92
CA PHE A 129 10.05 -14.24 -9.87
C PHE A 129 10.04 -14.88 -11.26
N TYR A 130 9.69 -14.14 -12.31
CA TYR A 130 9.78 -14.62 -13.68
C TYR A 130 11.23 -14.95 -14.06
N TYR A 131 12.18 -14.06 -13.76
CA TYR A 131 13.61 -14.32 -14.02
C TYR A 131 14.17 -15.44 -13.13
N LEU A 132 13.72 -15.54 -11.89
CA LEU A 132 14.11 -16.63 -10.98
C LEU A 132 13.61 -17.99 -11.50
N TYR A 133 12.36 -18.06 -11.97
CA TYR A 133 11.80 -19.23 -12.65
C TYR A 133 12.56 -19.58 -13.93
N LEU A 134 12.88 -18.59 -14.77
CA LEU A 134 13.72 -18.80 -15.96
C LEU A 134 15.10 -19.31 -15.59
N GLY A 135 15.75 -18.75 -14.56
CA GLY A 135 17.05 -19.19 -14.07
C GLY A 135 17.03 -20.65 -13.62
N LEU A 136 16.01 -21.04 -12.84
CA LEU A 136 15.84 -22.40 -12.34
C LEU A 136 15.56 -23.42 -13.46
N THR A 137 14.79 -23.04 -14.48
CA THR A 137 14.39 -23.95 -15.57
C THR A 137 15.39 -24.02 -16.72
N SER A 138 16.04 -22.91 -17.06
CA SER A 138 17.04 -22.84 -18.14
C SER A 138 18.47 -23.14 -17.68
N GLY A 139 18.73 -23.12 -16.37
CA GLY A 139 20.08 -23.26 -15.80
C GLY A 139 20.98 -22.04 -16.06
N THR A 140 20.43 -20.94 -16.58
CA THR A 140 21.21 -19.74 -16.90
C THR A 140 21.47 -18.92 -15.64
N GLN A 141 22.74 -18.85 -15.19
CA GLN A 141 23.10 -18.13 -13.96
C GLN A 141 22.74 -16.64 -13.99
N SER A 142 22.82 -15.98 -15.16
CA SER A 142 22.48 -14.56 -15.28
C SER A 142 21.02 -14.27 -14.93
N ASN A 143 20.08 -15.11 -15.40
CA ASN A 143 18.66 -14.97 -15.08
C ASN A 143 18.39 -15.17 -13.58
N LEU A 144 19.11 -16.11 -12.96
CA LEU A 144 18.98 -16.38 -11.53
C LEU A 144 19.45 -15.18 -10.70
N TRP A 145 20.61 -14.60 -11.05
CA TRP A 145 21.10 -13.37 -10.42
C TRP A 145 20.17 -12.19 -10.62
N THR A 146 19.65 -11.98 -11.83
CA THR A 146 18.65 -10.93 -12.11
C THR A 146 17.41 -11.11 -11.23
N GLY A 147 16.91 -12.34 -11.09
CA GLY A 147 15.79 -12.65 -10.22
C GLY A 147 16.07 -12.33 -8.75
N VAL A 148 17.23 -12.74 -8.23
CA VAL A 148 17.63 -12.48 -6.83
C VAL A 148 17.78 -10.98 -6.56
N VAL A 149 18.49 -10.25 -7.42
CA VAL A 149 18.68 -8.80 -7.28
C VAL A 149 17.34 -8.08 -7.35
N GLY A 150 16.49 -8.46 -8.30
CA GLY A 150 15.15 -7.91 -8.43
C GLY A 150 14.29 -8.16 -7.17
N SER A 151 14.35 -9.36 -6.59
CA SER A 151 13.61 -9.68 -5.36
C SER A 151 14.05 -8.82 -4.18
N VAL A 152 15.36 -8.58 -4.05
CA VAL A 152 15.90 -7.67 -3.01
C VAL A 152 15.40 -6.24 -3.24
N LEU A 153 15.45 -5.75 -4.49
CA LEU A 153 14.94 -4.42 -4.84
C LEU A 153 13.44 -4.29 -4.55
N GLY A 154 12.65 -5.31 -4.89
CA GLY A 154 11.21 -5.37 -4.56
C GLY A 154 10.98 -5.32 -3.04
N GLY A 155 11.82 -6.03 -2.27
CA GLY A 155 11.81 -5.97 -0.81
C GLY A 155 12.06 -4.57 -0.25
N ILE A 156 13.05 -3.86 -0.80
CA ILE A 156 13.35 -2.48 -0.41
C ILE A 156 12.16 -1.56 -0.71
N LEU A 157 11.59 -1.64 -1.91
CA LEU A 157 10.42 -0.83 -2.29
C LEU A 157 9.22 -1.10 -1.38
N HIS A 158 9.00 -2.36 -1.02
CA HIS A 158 7.94 -2.75 -0.09
C HIS A 158 8.13 -2.10 1.29
N VAL A 159 9.34 -2.20 1.86
CA VAL A 159 9.66 -1.58 3.16
C VAL A 159 9.53 -0.06 3.11
N VAL A 160 9.97 0.58 2.01
CA VAL A 160 9.78 2.03 1.81
C VAL A 160 8.29 2.38 1.85
N GLY A 161 7.44 1.64 1.15
CA GLY A 161 5.99 1.84 1.19
C GLY A 161 5.36 1.64 2.57
N MET A 162 5.93 0.79 3.42
CA MET A 162 5.51 0.64 4.82
C MET A 162 5.90 1.84 5.69
N VAL A 163 7.15 2.32 5.55
CA VAL A 163 7.64 3.47 6.32
C VAL A 163 6.90 4.74 5.92
N GLU A 164 6.65 4.93 4.63
CA GLU A 164 5.88 6.07 4.14
C GLU A 164 4.43 6.05 4.65
N SER A 165 3.74 4.91 4.63
CA SER A 165 2.36 4.86 5.15
C SER A 165 2.30 5.11 6.66
N TYR A 166 3.32 4.67 7.41
CA TYR A 166 3.42 5.01 8.83
C TYR A 166 3.62 6.52 9.04
N ASN A 167 4.58 7.11 8.33
CA ASN A 167 4.89 8.53 8.45
C ASN A 167 3.72 9.42 8.03
N ASP A 168 3.03 9.06 6.95
CA ASP A 168 1.88 9.80 6.45
C ASP A 168 0.70 9.76 7.45
N ALA A 169 0.51 8.65 8.17
CA ALA A 169 -0.48 8.56 9.23
C ALA A 169 -0.16 9.50 10.40
N VAL A 170 1.12 9.59 10.80
CA VAL A 170 1.58 10.53 11.84
C VAL A 170 1.33 11.97 11.41
N ILE A 171 1.71 12.34 10.19
CA ILE A 171 1.50 13.69 9.65
C ILE A 171 0.02 14.06 9.61
N ILE A 172 -0.86 13.14 9.22
CA ILE A 172 -2.32 13.39 9.21
C ILE A 172 -2.85 13.65 10.62
N ASN A 173 -2.38 12.89 11.62
CA ASN A 173 -2.77 13.08 13.01
C ASN A 173 -2.23 14.39 13.59
N GLU A 174 -0.99 14.77 13.25
CA GLU A 174 -0.41 16.06 13.63
C GLU A 174 -1.19 17.23 13.01
N ALA A 175 -1.50 17.15 11.72
CA ALA A 175 -2.30 18.16 11.04
C ALA A 175 -3.69 18.31 11.70
N ARG A 176 -4.34 17.19 12.04
CA ARG A 176 -5.61 17.20 12.79
C ARG A 176 -5.48 18.01 14.08
N TYR A 177 -4.39 17.83 14.84
CA TYR A 177 -4.16 18.53 16.10
C TYR A 177 -4.05 20.05 15.91
N TYR A 178 -3.24 20.50 14.96
CA TYR A 178 -3.01 21.94 14.73
C TYR A 178 -4.17 22.68 14.05
N PHE A 179 -5.03 21.98 13.31
CA PHE A 179 -6.16 22.58 12.59
C PHE A 179 -7.54 22.33 13.26
N SER A 180 -7.57 21.73 14.45
CA SER A 180 -8.79 21.53 15.24
C SER A 180 -9.03 22.57 16.36
N GLU A 181 -8.13 23.55 16.50
CA GLU A 181 -8.33 24.77 17.29
C GLU A 181 -8.89 25.92 16.43
#